data_AF-A0A0F9GNU8-F1
#
_entry.id   AF-A0A0F9GNU8-F1
#
_cell.length_a   1.000
_cell.length_b   1.000
_cell.length_c   1.000
_cell.angle_alpha   90.00
_cell.angle_beta   90.00
_cell.angle_gamma   90.00
#
_symmetry.space_group_name_H-M   'P 1'
#
loop_
_entity.id
_entity.type
_entity.pdbx_description
1 polymer ?
#
loop_
_entity_poly.entity_id
_entity_poly.type
_entity_poly.pdbx_seq_one_letter_code
_entity_poly.pdbx_strand_id
1 'polypeptide(L)'
;MTDFGIYTKNADIQAEAGTNANATEKATAATDVYVLNVESTINVLSNFNWSDAFGTLNADVKSAVTLYTASGVAQDAINYDSDAIGQSTAELRLDKLESNIRKALKAIKEKSKQAWAVDVT
;
A
#
# COMPACT_ATOMS: atom_id res chain seq x y z
N MET A 1 6.78 -17.99 2.01
CA MET A 1 6.89 -17.12 0.81
C MET A 1 7.75 -15.96 1.21
N THR A 2 8.87 -15.72 0.52
CA THR A 2 9.77 -14.59 0.81
C THR A 2 9.05 -13.30 0.42
N ASP A 3 9.04 -12.26 1.26
CA ASP A 3 8.42 -10.98 0.94
C ASP A 3 9.32 -10.23 -0.08
N PHE A 4 8.81 -9.88 -1.27
CA PHE A 4 9.59 -9.16 -2.29
C PHE A 4 9.40 -7.63 -2.29
N GLY A 5 8.46 -7.11 -1.50
CA GLY A 5 8.24 -5.67 -1.33
C GLY A 5 9.24 -5.01 -0.38
N ILE A 6 9.59 -3.75 -0.64
CA ILE A 6 10.45 -2.95 0.23
C ILE A 6 9.64 -2.36 1.41
N TYR A 7 8.36 -2.01 1.18
CA TYR A 7 7.55 -1.26 2.14
C TYR A 7 6.55 -2.08 2.93
N THR A 8 6.09 -3.20 2.38
CA THR A 8 4.96 -3.97 2.89
C THR A 8 5.23 -5.46 2.84
N LYS A 9 4.82 -6.15 3.88
CA LYS A 9 4.95 -7.60 4.00
C LYS A 9 3.62 -8.28 3.75
N ASN A 10 3.67 -9.58 3.49
CA ASN A 10 2.46 -10.39 3.33
C ASN A 10 1.52 -10.33 4.55
N ALA A 11 2.06 -10.14 5.75
CA ALA A 11 1.26 -9.99 6.96
C ALA A 11 0.42 -8.70 6.96
N ASP A 12 0.94 -7.60 6.41
CA ASP A 12 0.24 -6.30 6.37
C ASP A 12 -0.91 -6.34 5.37
N ILE A 13 -0.69 -6.97 4.21
CA ILE A 13 -1.70 -7.18 3.17
C ILE A 13 -2.83 -8.07 3.70
N GLN A 14 -2.49 -9.13 4.44
CA GLN A 14 -3.47 -10.03 5.05
C GLN A 14 -4.31 -9.35 6.14
N ALA A 15 -3.71 -8.43 6.91
CA ALA A 15 -4.44 -7.66 7.90
C ALA A 15 -5.49 -6.73 7.28
N GLU A 16 -5.18 -6.12 6.13
CA GLU A 16 -6.10 -5.23 5.42
C GLU A 16 -7.15 -5.96 4.56
N ALA A 17 -6.78 -7.06 3.90
CA ALA A 17 -7.70 -7.87 3.09
C ALA A 17 -8.75 -8.62 3.92
N GLY A 18 -8.47 -8.86 5.21
CA GLY A 18 -9.39 -9.48 6.17
C GLY A 18 -9.55 -11.00 6.03
N THR A 19 -10.12 -11.63 7.07
CA THR A 19 -10.12 -13.09 7.24
C THR A 19 -10.82 -13.86 6.12
N ASN A 20 -11.79 -13.27 5.42
CA ASN A 20 -12.65 -13.97 4.45
C ASN A 20 -12.12 -14.05 3.01
N ALA A 21 -11.06 -13.33 2.63
CA ALA A 21 -10.50 -13.47 1.28
C ALA A 21 -9.88 -14.89 1.10
N ASN A 22 -10.02 -15.48 -0.08
CA ASN A 22 -9.57 -16.84 -0.36
C ASN A 22 -8.06 -17.00 -0.08
N ALA A 23 -7.64 -18.10 0.54
CA ALA A 23 -6.22 -18.38 0.84
C ALA A 23 -5.32 -18.38 -0.41
N THR A 24 -5.84 -18.85 -1.55
CA THR A 24 -5.13 -18.86 -2.84
C THR A 24 -4.99 -17.46 -3.44
N GLU A 25 -6.01 -16.61 -3.25
CA GLU A 25 -6.01 -15.25 -3.80
C GLU A 25 -5.29 -14.27 -2.89
N LYS A 26 -5.30 -14.48 -1.56
CA LYS A 26 -4.37 -13.81 -0.63
C LYS A 26 -2.92 -14.09 -1.01
N ALA A 27 -2.60 -15.32 -1.42
CA ALA A 27 -1.26 -15.67 -1.91
C ALA A 27 -0.94 -15.05 -3.27
N THR A 28 -1.96 -14.78 -4.10
CA THR A 28 -1.82 -14.14 -5.42
C THR A 28 -1.77 -12.61 -5.33
N ALA A 29 -2.53 -11.97 -4.44
CA ALA A 29 -2.40 -10.55 -4.11
C ALA A 29 -1.09 -10.23 -3.37
N ALA A 30 -0.61 -11.20 -2.58
CA ALA A 30 0.74 -11.28 -2.05
C ALA A 30 1.82 -11.57 -3.11
N THR A 31 1.46 -11.73 -4.40
CA THR A 31 2.49 -11.83 -5.43
C THR A 31 3.17 -10.49 -5.63
N ASP A 32 4.48 -10.60 -5.79
CA ASP A 32 5.44 -9.51 -5.90
C ASP A 32 5.01 -8.43 -6.90
N VAL A 33 4.25 -8.81 -7.94
CA VAL A 33 3.79 -7.90 -8.98
C VAL A 33 2.84 -6.82 -8.46
N TYR A 34 1.85 -7.16 -7.61
CA TYR A 34 0.92 -6.15 -7.08
C TYR A 34 1.63 -5.19 -6.13
N VAL A 35 2.49 -5.74 -5.28
CA VAL A 35 3.31 -4.94 -4.37
C VAL A 35 4.18 -3.97 -5.16
N LEU A 36 4.97 -4.47 -6.13
CA LEU A 36 5.85 -3.64 -6.95
C LEU A 36 5.09 -2.56 -7.75
N ASN A 37 3.90 -2.88 -8.26
CA ASN A 37 3.07 -1.90 -8.97
C ASN A 37 2.64 -0.75 -8.05
N VAL A 38 2.18 -1.07 -6.84
CA VAL A 38 1.74 -0.05 -5.88
C VAL A 38 2.93 0.76 -5.34
N GLU A 39 4.08 0.12 -5.10
CA GLU A 39 5.33 0.79 -4.71
C GLU A 39 5.84 1.75 -5.79
N SER A 40 5.77 1.35 -7.05
CA SER A 40 6.09 2.23 -8.18
C SER A 40 5.10 3.40 -8.27
N THR A 41 3.80 3.12 -8.09
CA THR A 41 2.74 4.13 -8.17
C THR A 41 2.93 5.23 -7.13
N ILE A 42 3.25 4.89 -5.88
CA ILE A 42 3.48 5.91 -4.85
C ILE A 42 4.70 6.79 -5.16
N ASN A 43 5.78 6.21 -5.71
CA ASN A 43 6.98 6.96 -6.08
C ASN A 43 6.65 8.00 -7.17
N VAL A 44 5.91 7.58 -8.20
CA VAL A 44 5.45 8.47 -9.27
C VAL A 44 4.51 9.55 -8.74
N LEU A 45 3.49 9.18 -7.97
CA LEU A 45 2.48 10.13 -7.49
C LEU A 45 3.04 11.18 -6.52
N SER A 46 4.08 10.83 -5.77
CA SER A 46 4.71 11.71 -4.78
C SER A 46 5.93 12.47 -5.32
N ASN A 47 6.39 12.13 -6.53
CA ASN A 47 7.64 12.61 -7.15
C ASN A 47 8.88 12.41 -6.26
N PHE A 48 8.95 11.27 -5.57
CA PHE A 48 10.07 10.95 -4.70
C PHE A 48 10.30 9.44 -4.70
N ASN A 49 11.57 9.01 -4.81
CA ASN A 49 11.90 7.59 -4.73
C ASN A 49 11.98 7.16 -3.25
N TRP A 50 10.85 6.71 -2.71
CA TRP A 50 10.80 6.22 -1.33
C TRP A 50 11.55 4.89 -1.15
N SER A 51 11.84 4.16 -2.24
CA SER A 51 12.36 2.79 -2.21
C SER A 51 13.81 2.85 -1.76
N ASP A 52 14.57 3.73 -2.40
CA ASP A 52 15.97 4.00 -2.08
C ASP A 52 16.11 4.68 -0.71
N ALA A 53 15.16 5.55 -0.35
CA ALA A 53 15.21 6.28 0.91
C ALA A 53 14.73 5.46 2.12
N PHE A 54 14.03 4.33 1.92
CA PHE A 54 13.26 3.67 2.98
C PHE A 54 14.09 3.37 4.23
N GLY A 55 15.34 2.95 4.09
CA GLY A 55 16.23 2.65 5.21
C GLY A 55 16.38 3.82 6.19
N THR A 56 16.48 5.05 5.69
CA THR A 56 16.77 6.26 6.47
C THR A 56 15.52 7.03 6.90
N LEU A 57 14.33 6.64 6.42
CA LEU A 57 13.07 7.27 6.82
C LEU A 57 12.77 7.07 8.31
N ASN A 58 12.16 8.07 8.92
CA ASN A 58 11.62 7.96 10.27
C ASN A 58 10.39 7.02 10.29
N ALA A 59 10.02 6.58 11.50
CA ALA A 59 8.95 5.58 11.68
C ALA A 59 7.58 6.05 11.16
N ASP A 60 7.27 7.35 11.26
CA ASP A 60 5.98 7.89 10.83
C ASP A 60 5.83 7.86 9.30
N VAL A 61 6.89 8.26 8.58
CA VAL A 61 6.90 8.22 7.11
C VAL A 61 6.87 6.77 6.63
N LYS A 62 7.64 5.88 7.27
CA LYS A 62 7.57 4.44 6.99
C LYS A 62 6.14 3.91 7.14
N SER A 63 5.48 4.22 8.26
CA SER A 63 4.11 3.80 8.52
C SER A 63 3.12 4.34 7.48
N ALA A 64 3.30 5.57 7.01
CA ALA A 64 2.45 6.15 5.97
C ALA A 64 2.63 5.46 4.60
N VAL A 65 3.88 5.19 4.20
CA VAL A 65 4.18 4.46 2.95
C VAL A 65 3.65 3.03 3.04
N THR A 66 3.87 2.34 4.15
CA THR A 66 3.33 1.00 4.40
C THR A 66 1.79 1.00 4.35
N LEU A 67 1.12 1.97 4.97
CA LEU A 67 -0.35 2.07 4.94
C LEU A 67 -0.88 2.28 3.52
N TYR A 68 -0.23 3.14 2.71
CA TYR A 68 -0.59 3.34 1.31
C TYR A 68 -0.47 2.03 0.53
N THR A 69 0.68 1.38 0.64
CA THR A 69 0.97 0.18 -0.16
C THR A 69 0.09 -1.00 0.26
N ALA A 70 -0.10 -1.22 1.56
CA ALA A 70 -0.94 -2.29 2.07
C ALA A 70 -2.39 -2.10 1.65
N SER A 71 -2.88 -0.86 1.73
CA SER A 71 -4.26 -0.54 1.34
C SER A 71 -4.47 -0.68 -0.18
N GLY A 72 -3.50 -0.25 -1.01
CA GLY A 72 -3.56 -0.38 -2.46
C GLY A 72 -3.56 -1.84 -2.92
N VAL A 73 -2.64 -2.64 -2.37
CA VAL A 73 -2.59 -4.09 -2.69
C VAL A 73 -3.84 -4.80 -2.21
N ALA A 74 -4.40 -4.42 -1.06
CA ALA A 74 -5.66 -4.98 -0.58
C ALA A 74 -6.85 -4.59 -1.46
N GLN A 75 -6.88 -3.39 -2.08
CA GLN A 75 -7.90 -3.04 -3.06
C GLN A 75 -7.82 -3.93 -4.30
N ASP A 76 -6.62 -4.11 -4.85
CA ASP A 76 -6.41 -4.99 -6.00
C ASP A 76 -6.84 -6.43 -5.68
N ALA A 77 -6.55 -6.92 -4.48
CA ALA A 77 -6.98 -8.23 -4.00
C ALA A 77 -8.51 -8.36 -3.95
N ILE A 78 -9.19 -7.39 -3.34
CA ILE A 78 -10.65 -7.42 -3.17
C ILE A 78 -11.38 -7.26 -4.51
N ASN A 79 -10.85 -6.44 -5.42
CA ASN A 79 -11.42 -6.28 -6.75
C ASN A 79 -11.32 -7.57 -7.58
N TYR A 80 -10.33 -8.42 -7.30
CA TYR A 80 -10.21 -9.73 -7.94
C TYR A 80 -11.15 -10.77 -7.31
N ASP A 81 -11.30 -10.76 -5.98
CA ASP A 81 -12.09 -11.75 -5.20
C ASP A 81 -13.50 -11.25 -4.80
N SER A 82 -14.05 -10.26 -5.50
CA SER A 82 -15.27 -9.56 -5.04
C SER A 82 -16.48 -10.49 -4.91
N ASP A 83 -16.52 -11.54 -5.72
CA ASP A 83 -17.60 -12.52 -5.74
C ASP A 83 -17.55 -13.47 -4.53
N ALA A 84 -16.37 -13.88 -4.06
CA ALA A 84 -16.28 -14.77 -2.90
C ALA A 84 -16.43 -14.02 -1.56
N ILE A 85 -16.03 -12.75 -1.51
CA ILE A 85 -16.19 -11.89 -0.32
C ILE A 85 -17.64 -11.44 -0.14
N GLY A 86 -18.42 -11.43 -1.22
CA GLY A 86 -19.76 -10.87 -1.28
C GLY A 86 -19.72 -9.37 -1.53
N GLN A 87 -20.42 -8.91 -2.58
CA GLN A 87 -20.31 -7.56 -3.13
C GLN A 87 -20.50 -6.44 -2.09
N SER A 88 -21.51 -6.53 -1.23
CA SER A 88 -21.75 -5.51 -0.19
C SER A 88 -20.63 -5.41 0.85
N THR A 89 -19.96 -6.52 1.15
CA THR A 89 -18.81 -6.54 2.06
C THR A 89 -17.55 -6.06 1.35
N ALA A 90 -17.39 -6.37 0.07
CA ALA A 90 -16.30 -5.89 -0.76
C ALA A 90 -16.35 -4.35 -0.89
N GLU A 91 -17.50 -3.78 -1.22
CA GLU A 91 -17.70 -2.33 -1.34
C GLU A 91 -17.33 -1.58 -0.05
N LEU A 92 -17.85 -2.02 1.11
CA LEU A 92 -17.53 -1.41 2.40
C LEU A 92 -16.02 -1.42 2.71
N ARG A 93 -15.33 -2.49 2.32
CA ARG A 93 -13.88 -2.61 2.50
C ARG A 93 -13.14 -1.68 1.54
N LEU A 94 -13.53 -1.65 0.27
CA LEU A 94 -12.94 -0.76 -0.73
C LEU A 94 -13.03 0.71 -0.31
N ASP A 95 -14.18 1.15 0.22
CA ASP A 95 -14.38 2.52 0.74
C ASP A 95 -13.39 2.87 1.87
N LYS A 96 -13.20 1.93 2.82
CA LYS A 96 -12.24 2.10 3.92
C LYS A 96 -10.81 2.19 3.39
N LEU A 97 -10.44 1.30 2.48
CA LEU A 97 -9.10 1.26 1.89
C LEU A 97 -8.82 2.52 1.08
N GLU A 98 -9.81 3.03 0.35
CA GLU A 98 -9.66 4.27 -0.41
C GLU A 98 -9.45 5.48 0.51
N SER A 99 -10.19 5.52 1.63
CA SER A 99 -9.96 6.54 2.67
C SER A 99 -8.53 6.50 3.21
N ASN A 100 -7.99 5.29 3.46
CA ASN A 100 -6.63 5.10 3.94
C ASN A 100 -5.59 5.55 2.91
N ILE A 101 -5.74 5.14 1.64
CA ILE A 101 -4.88 5.54 0.53
C ILE A 101 -4.84 7.07 0.40
N ARG A 102 -5.99 7.73 0.42
CA ARG A 102 -6.07 9.20 0.29
C ARG A 102 -5.39 9.92 1.45
N LYS A 103 -5.58 9.44 2.69
CA LYS A 103 -4.92 10.00 3.88
C LYS A 103 -3.41 9.82 3.84
N ALA A 104 -2.96 8.60 3.53
CA ALA A 104 -1.55 8.25 3.44
C ALA A 104 -0.86 9.06 2.33
N LEU A 105 -1.44 9.11 1.13
CA LEU A 105 -0.89 9.85 -0.01
C LEU A 105 -0.74 11.34 0.30
N LYS A 106 -1.71 11.95 1.02
CA LYS A 106 -1.60 13.33 1.45
C LYS A 106 -0.39 13.56 2.36
N ALA A 107 -0.25 12.74 3.40
CA ALA A 107 0.88 12.83 4.33
C ALA A 107 2.23 12.64 3.62
N ILE A 108 2.29 11.69 2.68
CA ILE A 108 3.50 11.38 1.90
C ILE A 108 3.88 12.53 0.98
N LYS A 109 2.91 13.15 0.28
CA LYS A 109 3.14 14.34 -0.56
C LYS A 109 3.59 15.56 0.24
N GLU A 110 3.07 15.75 1.45
CA GLU A 110 3.54 16.83 2.33
C GLU A 110 4.99 16.59 2.76
N LYS A 111 5.36 15.33 3.00
CA LYS A 111 6.73 14.95 3.37
C LYS A 111 7.71 15.02 2.20
N SER A 112 7.33 14.65 0.98
CA SER A 112 8.23 14.79 -0.19
C SER A 112 8.56 16.26 -0.45
N LYS A 113 7.59 17.17 -0.30
CA LYS A 113 7.84 18.62 -0.41
C LYS A 113 8.81 19.14 0.65
N GLN A 114 8.72 18.64 1.89
CA GLN A 114 9.66 19.00 2.95
C GLN A 114 11.07 18.51 2.62
N ALA A 115 11.24 17.30 2.09
CA ALA A 115 12.54 16.78 1.68
C ALA A 115 13.17 17.63 0.56
N TRP A 116 12.41 17.98 -0.46
CA TRP A 116 12.89 18.83 -1.56
C TRP A 116 13.27 20.26 -1.10
N ALA A 117 12.62 20.80 -0.07
CA ALA A 117 12.95 22.13 0.43
C ALA A 117 14.30 22.20 1.16
N VAL A 118 14.82 21.06 1.64
CA VAL A 118 16.09 20.98 2.37
C VAL A 118 17.29 20.89 1.41
N ASP A 119 17.10 20.33 0.21
CA ASP A 119 18.18 20.16 -0.78
C ASP A 119 18.49 21.43 -1.62
N VAL A 120 17.74 22.53 -1.43
CA VAL A 120 17.88 23.78 -2.20
C VAL A 120 18.57 24.90 -1.38
N THR A 121 19.11 24.60 -0.21
CA THR A 121 19.88 25.53 0.65
C THR A 121 21.31 25.05 0.85
#